data_AF-A0A0B7FLD1-F1
#
_entry.id   AF-A0A0B7FLD1-F1
#
_cell.length_a   1.000
_cell.length_b   1.000
_cell.length_c   1.000
_cell.angle_alpha   90.00
_cell.angle_beta   90.00
_cell.angle_gamma   90.00
#
_symmetry.space_group_name_H-M   'P 1'
#
loop_
_entity.id
_entity.type
_entity.pdbx_description
1 polymer ?
#
loop_
_entity_poly.entity_id
_entity_poly.type
_entity_poly.pdbx_seq_one_letter_code
_entity_poly.pdbx_strand_id
1 'polypeptide(L)'
;MTPGLPPLPLIRSLAVRKQTFTDISVYRLGSDASPQELDRVENTDNNRLSFLGRSALEYALANCTSHLFPDQDRRLDDGLAGCAHTYDILKSLNVAWTGTPVTNKEATRLMEAYVGALVLDSEQEGVLFAEGLVRHIFQLLESAPVIPPSPINNPSAPPPAPPAPTGLLHDLAKQNFIELVWEDSPAGPKHAQEWISEVTCFKAANRAA
;
A
#
# COMPACT_ATOMS: atom_id res chain seq x y z
N MET A 1 -26.13 -9.74 -4.62
CA MET A 1 -25.65 -10.22 -3.30
C MET A 1 -24.49 -9.31 -2.94
N THR A 2 -24.57 -8.54 -1.86
CA THR A 2 -23.47 -7.69 -1.40
C THR A 2 -22.31 -8.60 -0.99
N PRO A 3 -21.08 -8.37 -1.47
CA PRO A 3 -19.93 -9.15 -1.00
C PRO A 3 -19.80 -8.92 0.50
N GLY A 4 -19.91 -10.01 1.28
CA GLY A 4 -19.71 -9.97 2.73
C GLY A 4 -18.29 -9.52 3.07
N LEU A 5 -18.12 -8.87 4.22
CA LEU A 5 -16.78 -8.56 4.74
C LEU A 5 -15.99 -9.88 4.88
N PRO A 6 -14.75 -9.98 4.35
CA PRO A 6 -13.98 -11.22 4.42
C PRO A 6 -13.72 -11.62 5.89
N PRO A 7 -13.51 -12.92 6.18
CA PRO A 7 -13.12 -13.32 7.53
C PRO A 7 -11.71 -12.79 7.83
N LEU A 8 -11.48 -12.31 9.05
CA LEU A 8 -10.18 -11.79 9.48
C LEU A 8 -9.18 -12.96 9.69
N PRO A 9 -8.12 -13.09 8.87
CA PRO A 9 -7.16 -14.19 8.98
C PRO A 9 -6.22 -13.98 10.16
N LEU A 10 -5.73 -15.06 10.78
CA LEU A 10 -4.89 -14.97 11.97
C LEU A 10 -3.41 -14.86 11.61
N ILE A 11 -2.76 -13.76 12.00
CA ILE A 11 -1.28 -13.61 11.93
C ILE A 11 -0.63 -14.65 12.83
N ARG A 12 0.11 -15.62 12.27
CA ARG A 12 0.66 -16.76 12.99
C ARG A 12 1.88 -16.37 13.83
N SER A 13 2.77 -15.56 13.28
CA SER A 13 3.92 -15.05 14.00
C SER A 13 3.52 -14.12 15.16
N LEU A 14 3.86 -14.52 16.39
CA LEU A 14 3.59 -13.72 17.59
C LEU A 14 4.34 -12.37 17.57
N ALA A 15 5.58 -12.37 17.04
CA ALA A 15 6.39 -11.16 16.95
C ALA A 15 5.75 -10.14 15.99
N VAL A 16 5.37 -10.60 14.79
CA VAL A 16 4.68 -9.77 13.79
C VAL A 16 3.35 -9.28 14.35
N ARG A 17 2.56 -10.15 15.00
CA ARG A 17 1.29 -9.75 15.61
C ARG A 17 1.47 -8.63 16.64
N LYS A 18 2.48 -8.73 17.52
CA LYS A 18 2.78 -7.66 18.49
C LYS A 18 3.17 -6.36 17.79
N GLN A 19 4.00 -6.45 16.75
CA GLN A 19 4.42 -5.31 15.95
C GLN A 19 3.23 -4.62 15.27
N THR A 20 2.33 -5.37 14.62
CA THR A 20 1.12 -4.84 13.95
C THR A 20 0.31 -3.89 14.82
N PHE A 21 0.15 -4.26 16.09
CA PHE A 21 -0.66 -3.51 17.05
C PHE A 21 0.14 -2.50 17.88
N THR A 22 1.40 -2.23 17.56
CA THR A 22 2.23 -1.26 18.29
C THR A 22 2.36 0.03 17.49
N ASP A 23 1.78 1.10 18.01
CA ASP A 23 1.92 2.44 17.43
C ASP A 23 3.25 3.10 17.83
N ILE A 24 3.78 3.96 16.95
CA ILE A 24 5.03 4.71 17.18
C ILE A 24 5.02 5.53 18.48
N SER A 25 3.86 6.02 18.91
CA SER A 25 3.72 6.84 20.12
C SER A 25 4.18 6.13 21.39
N VAL A 26 4.16 4.80 21.42
CA VAL A 26 4.63 3.99 22.55
C VAL A 26 6.09 4.29 22.88
N TYR A 27 6.90 4.64 21.89
CA TYR A 27 8.33 4.87 22.07
C TYR A 27 8.69 6.28 22.57
N ARG A 28 7.72 7.21 22.65
CA ARG A 28 7.88 8.58 23.17
C ARG A 28 9.19 9.25 22.72
N LEU A 29 9.50 9.14 21.43
CA LEU A 29 10.71 9.71 20.85
C LEU A 29 10.71 11.23 21.05
N GLY A 30 11.79 11.76 21.64
CA GLY A 30 12.02 13.20 21.67
C GLY A 30 12.40 13.72 20.28
N SER A 31 12.20 15.00 20.03
CA SER A 31 12.55 15.64 18.74
C SER A 31 14.02 15.50 18.36
N ASP A 32 14.88 15.24 19.35
CA ASP A 32 16.34 15.10 19.20
C ASP A 32 16.79 13.62 19.18
N ALA A 33 15.88 12.68 18.91
CA ALA A 33 16.18 11.25 18.86
C ALA A 33 17.31 10.95 17.87
N SER A 34 18.27 10.13 18.31
CA SER A 34 19.40 9.76 17.47
C SER A 34 18.97 8.83 16.32
N PRO A 35 19.73 8.77 15.20
CA PRO A 35 19.43 7.85 14.09
C PRO A 35 19.35 6.38 14.50
N GLN A 36 20.09 5.97 15.53
CA GLN A 36 20.06 4.60 16.06
C GLN A 36 18.78 4.31 16.87
N GLU A 37 18.22 5.31 17.54
CA GLU A 37 16.95 5.18 18.25
C GLU A 37 15.79 5.13 17.26
N LEU A 38 15.85 5.94 16.20
CA LEU A 38 14.88 5.90 15.10
C LEU A 38 14.86 4.54 14.40
N ASP A 39 16.03 4.00 14.01
CA ASP A 39 16.11 2.69 13.35
C ASP A 39 15.61 1.53 14.24
N ARG A 40 15.80 1.62 15.56
CA ARG A 40 15.21 0.65 16.50
C ARG A 40 13.69 0.75 16.55
N VAL A 41 13.13 1.96 16.49
CA VAL A 41 11.69 2.18 16.53
C VAL A 41 11.02 1.79 15.22
N GLU A 42 11.60 2.11 14.07
CA GLU A 42 11.07 1.73 12.75
C GLU A 42 10.89 0.22 12.57
N ASN A 43 11.70 -0.59 13.26
CA ASN A 43 11.64 -2.04 13.18
C ASN A 43 10.70 -2.69 14.22
N THR A 44 10.03 -1.90 15.06
CA THR A 44 9.25 -2.40 16.21
C THR A 44 7.84 -1.81 16.29
N ASP A 45 7.72 -0.54 15.91
CA ASP A 45 6.89 0.01 14.85
C ASP A 45 5.89 -0.81 14.00
N ASN A 46 4.61 -0.39 13.86
CA ASN A 46 3.72 -0.87 12.80
C ASN A 46 3.79 -0.11 11.46
N ASN A 47 4.64 0.92 11.32
CA ASN A 47 4.65 1.80 10.14
C ASN A 47 5.11 1.08 8.88
N ARG A 48 6.17 0.27 8.98
CA ARG A 48 6.68 -0.53 7.84
C ARG A 48 5.67 -1.56 7.37
N LEU A 49 4.92 -2.14 8.30
CA LEU A 49 3.83 -3.05 7.98
C LEU A 49 2.67 -2.31 7.30
N SER A 50 2.33 -1.11 7.76
CA SER A 50 1.31 -0.27 7.10
C SER A 50 1.73 0.08 5.68
N PHE A 51 2.98 0.45 5.45
CA PHE A 51 3.50 0.69 4.10
C PHE A 51 3.37 -0.56 3.22
N LEU A 52 3.83 -1.72 3.68
CA LEU A 52 3.73 -2.98 2.94
C LEU A 52 2.27 -3.35 2.63
N GLY A 53 1.37 -3.17 3.60
CA GLY A 53 -0.05 -3.46 3.42
C GLY A 53 -0.73 -2.50 2.45
N ARG A 54 -0.36 -1.20 2.48
CA ARG A 54 -0.83 -0.23 1.49
C ARG A 54 -0.48 -0.67 0.08
N SER A 55 0.78 -1.04 -0.16
CA SER A 55 1.22 -1.53 -1.47
C SER A 55 0.47 -2.79 -1.90
N ALA A 56 0.20 -3.71 -0.98
CA ALA A 56 -0.58 -4.92 -1.27
C ALA A 56 -2.05 -4.60 -1.62
N LEU A 57 -2.67 -3.62 -0.96
CA LEU A 57 -4.02 -3.16 -1.24
C LEU A 57 -4.13 -2.44 -2.58
N GLU A 58 -3.16 -1.59 -2.91
CA GLU A 58 -3.07 -0.93 -4.21
C GLU A 58 -2.84 -1.92 -5.35
N TYR A 59 -1.98 -2.92 -5.12
CA TYR A 59 -1.81 -4.04 -6.06
C TYR A 59 -3.12 -4.81 -6.26
N ALA A 60 -3.80 -5.17 -5.18
CA ALA A 60 -5.09 -5.85 -5.23
C ALA A 60 -6.16 -5.02 -5.95
N LEU A 61 -6.15 -3.70 -5.77
CA LEU A 61 -7.03 -2.76 -6.44
C LEU A 61 -6.78 -2.67 -7.94
N ALA A 62 -5.51 -2.55 -8.34
CA ALA A 62 -5.12 -2.61 -9.74
C ALA A 62 -5.51 -3.95 -10.39
N ASN A 63 -5.44 -5.06 -9.65
CA ASN A 63 -5.79 -6.38 -10.16
C ASN A 63 -7.32 -6.62 -10.24
N CYS A 64 -8.09 -6.04 -9.29
CA CYS A 64 -9.54 -6.24 -9.23
C CYS A 64 -10.32 -5.26 -10.12
N THR A 65 -9.73 -4.15 -10.54
CA THR A 65 -10.45 -3.10 -11.27
C THR A 65 -9.66 -2.61 -12.49
N SER A 66 -10.24 -2.76 -13.68
CA SER A 66 -9.76 -2.11 -14.90
C SER A 66 -10.22 -0.65 -15.01
N HIS A 67 -11.02 -0.17 -14.06
CA HIS A 67 -11.62 1.16 -14.05
C HIS A 67 -11.01 2.02 -12.93
N LEU A 68 -10.48 3.19 -13.28
CA LEU A 68 -10.11 4.22 -12.31
C LEU A 68 -11.37 4.85 -11.73
N PHE A 69 -11.52 4.80 -10.41
CA PHE A 69 -12.57 5.52 -9.71
C PHE A 69 -12.11 6.96 -9.42
N PRO A 70 -12.95 7.98 -9.61
CA PRO A 70 -12.69 9.28 -8.99
C PRO A 70 -12.65 9.08 -7.46
N ASP A 71 -11.70 9.72 -6.79
CA ASP A 71 -11.47 9.62 -5.33
C ASP A 71 -11.16 8.21 -4.82
N GLN A 72 -10.51 7.38 -5.64
CA GLN A 72 -10.12 6.01 -5.30
C GLN A 72 -9.39 5.89 -3.96
N ASP A 73 -8.38 6.75 -3.73
CA ASP A 73 -7.58 6.72 -2.49
C ASP A 73 -8.42 7.04 -1.26
N ARG A 74 -9.25 8.09 -1.34
CA ARG A 74 -10.12 8.49 -0.24
C ARG A 74 -11.15 7.40 0.08
N ARG A 75 -11.71 6.76 -0.94
CA ARG A 75 -12.66 5.65 -0.77
C ARG A 75 -12.00 4.43 -0.16
N LEU A 76 -10.75 4.14 -0.55
CA LEU A 76 -9.96 3.08 0.07
C LEU A 76 -9.71 3.40 1.55
N ASP A 77 -9.28 4.62 1.88
CA ASP A 77 -9.01 5.04 3.25
C ASP A 77 -10.26 4.95 4.15
N ASP A 78 -11.38 5.52 3.70
CA ASP A 78 -12.66 5.50 4.43
C ASP A 78 -13.19 4.05 4.59
N GLY A 79 -13.02 3.23 3.55
CA GLY A 79 -13.40 1.82 3.55
C GLY A 79 -12.57 0.98 4.53
N LEU A 80 -11.25 1.19 4.56
CA LEU A 80 -10.34 0.51 5.47
C LEU A 80 -10.61 0.90 6.92
N ALA A 81 -10.85 2.18 7.21
CA ALA A 81 -11.26 2.63 8.53
C ALA A 81 -12.56 1.94 8.97
N GLY A 82 -13.57 1.90 8.09
CA GLY A 82 -14.83 1.19 8.34
C GLY A 82 -14.64 -0.30 8.61
N CYS A 83 -13.74 -0.97 7.87
CA CYS A 83 -13.39 -2.37 8.11
C CYS A 83 -12.72 -2.54 9.48
N ALA A 84 -11.78 -1.67 9.85
CA ALA A 84 -11.08 -1.75 11.13
C ALA A 84 -12.03 -1.62 12.34
N HIS A 85 -13.02 -0.72 12.25
CA HIS A 85 -14.08 -0.61 13.25
C HIS A 85 -14.96 -1.86 13.28
N THR A 86 -15.30 -2.43 12.11
CA THR A 86 -16.18 -3.60 12.01
C THR A 86 -15.54 -4.86 12.58
N TYR A 87 -14.23 -5.05 12.36
CA TYR A 87 -13.48 -6.15 12.96
C TYR A 87 -13.09 -5.92 14.42
N ASP A 88 -13.35 -4.73 14.97
CA ASP A 88 -13.05 -4.37 16.36
C ASP A 88 -11.55 -4.50 16.74
N ILE A 89 -10.65 -4.38 15.74
CA ILE A 89 -9.21 -4.57 15.94
C ILE A 89 -8.55 -3.38 16.66
N LEU A 90 -9.19 -2.21 16.66
CA LEU A 90 -8.69 -0.99 17.28
C LEU A 90 -8.51 -1.13 18.79
N LYS A 91 -9.30 -1.99 19.45
CA LYS A 91 -9.17 -2.26 20.89
C LYS A 91 -7.85 -2.93 21.27
N SER A 92 -7.19 -3.57 20.29
CA SER A 92 -5.91 -4.23 20.49
C SER A 92 -4.72 -3.31 20.21
N LEU A 93 -4.96 -2.09 19.70
CA LEU A 93 -3.92 -1.12 19.39
C LEU A 93 -3.27 -0.59 20.68
N ASN A 94 -1.97 -0.78 20.79
CA ASN A 94 -1.14 -0.27 21.88
C ASN A 94 -0.65 1.13 21.52
N VAL A 95 -1.13 2.12 22.26
CA VAL A 95 -0.85 3.56 22.04
C VAL A 95 -0.42 4.21 23.36
N ALA A 96 0.39 5.28 23.28
CA ALA A 96 0.79 6.04 24.47
C ALA A 96 -0.19 7.16 24.85
N TRP A 97 -1.08 7.57 23.94
CA TRP A 97 -2.07 8.61 24.22
C TRP A 97 -3.28 8.03 24.95
N THR A 98 -3.81 8.80 25.90
CA THR A 98 -4.96 8.43 26.72
C THR A 98 -6.08 9.45 26.52
N GLY A 99 -7.31 8.98 26.29
CA GLY A 99 -8.51 9.82 26.25
C GLY A 99 -8.86 10.45 24.90
N THR A 100 -8.04 10.24 23.86
CA THR A 100 -8.39 10.57 22.48
C THR A 100 -8.97 9.35 21.77
N PRO A 101 -10.13 9.47 21.10
CA PRO A 101 -10.64 8.38 20.28
C PRO A 101 -9.70 8.13 19.10
N VAL A 102 -9.56 6.86 18.70
CA VAL A 102 -8.77 6.48 17.53
C VAL A 102 -9.40 7.11 16.30
N THR A 103 -8.60 7.88 15.55
CA THR A 103 -9.06 8.57 14.36
C THR A 103 -9.22 7.61 13.18
N ASN A 104 -10.01 7.99 12.17
CA ASN A 104 -10.12 7.19 10.95
C ASN A 104 -8.76 6.95 10.29
N LYS A 105 -7.85 7.93 10.33
CA LYS A 105 -6.50 7.79 9.76
C LYS A 105 -5.69 6.71 10.48
N GLU A 106 -5.77 6.66 11.82
CA GLU A 106 -5.13 5.60 12.62
C GLU A 106 -5.79 4.24 12.38
N ALA A 107 -7.11 4.21 12.21
CA ALA A 107 -7.86 3.00 11.90
C ALA A 107 -7.48 2.42 10.53
N THR A 108 -7.39 3.27 9.49
CA THR A 108 -6.87 2.93 8.17
C THR A 108 -5.46 2.37 8.28
N ARG A 109 -4.56 3.09 8.96
CA ARG A 109 -3.17 2.69 9.15
C ARG A 109 -3.04 1.33 9.83
N LEU A 110 -3.86 1.06 10.85
CA LEU A 110 -3.87 -0.25 11.52
C LEU A 110 -4.34 -1.35 10.59
N MET A 111 -5.36 -1.10 9.76
CA MET A 111 -5.83 -2.08 8.78
C MET A 111 -4.75 -2.39 7.75
N GLU A 112 -4.08 -1.36 7.23
CA GLU A 112 -2.92 -1.53 6.34
C GLU A 112 -1.82 -2.35 7.04
N ALA A 113 -1.47 -2.01 8.29
CA ALA A 113 -0.47 -2.75 9.04
C ALA A 113 -0.86 -4.22 9.25
N TYR A 114 -2.16 -4.50 9.42
CA TYR A 114 -2.69 -5.85 9.52
C TYR A 114 -2.53 -6.62 8.21
N VAL A 115 -2.86 -6.00 7.08
CA VAL A 115 -2.66 -6.60 5.75
C VAL A 115 -1.18 -6.85 5.50
N GLY A 116 -0.31 -5.87 5.78
CA GLY A 116 1.13 -6.03 5.61
C GLY A 116 1.72 -7.13 6.50
N ALA A 117 1.19 -7.27 7.72
CA ALA A 117 1.54 -8.37 8.62
C ALA A 117 1.14 -9.74 8.07
N LEU A 118 -0.04 -9.85 7.46
CA LEU A 118 -0.47 -11.09 6.80
C LEU A 118 0.41 -11.41 5.59
N VAL A 119 0.73 -10.41 4.76
CA VAL A 119 1.62 -10.58 3.61
C VAL A 119 3.01 -11.05 4.05
N LEU A 120 3.53 -10.49 5.15
CA LEU A 120 4.82 -10.87 5.71
C LEU A 120 4.82 -12.30 6.29
N ASP A 121 3.71 -12.73 6.90
CA ASP A 121 3.55 -14.06 7.51
C ASP A 121 3.25 -15.13 6.44
N SER A 122 2.46 -14.79 5.43
CA SER A 122 2.07 -15.62 4.29
C SER A 122 1.60 -14.74 3.13
N GLU A 123 2.49 -14.53 2.15
CA GLU A 123 2.23 -13.67 0.99
C GLU A 123 0.90 -13.99 0.30
N GLN A 124 0.65 -15.27 0.01
CA GLN A 124 -0.56 -15.71 -0.68
C GLN A 124 -1.84 -15.42 0.13
N GLU A 125 -1.81 -15.64 1.44
CA GLU A 125 -2.98 -15.42 2.32
C GLU A 125 -3.25 -13.92 2.49
N GLY A 126 -2.19 -13.11 2.66
CA GLY A 126 -2.28 -11.67 2.77
C GLY A 126 -2.81 -11.00 1.50
N VAL A 127 -2.33 -11.41 0.33
CA VAL A 127 -2.81 -10.86 -0.96
C VAL A 127 -4.27 -11.24 -1.21
N LEU A 128 -4.67 -12.50 -0.96
CA LEU A 128 -6.07 -12.91 -1.11
C LEU A 128 -7.01 -12.15 -0.17
N PHE A 129 -6.57 -11.89 1.06
CA PHE A 129 -7.34 -11.06 1.99
C PHE A 129 -7.43 -9.60 1.53
N ALA A 130 -6.34 -9.02 1.02
CA ALA A 130 -6.31 -7.67 0.46
C ALA A 130 -7.29 -7.54 -0.73
N GLU A 131 -7.30 -8.51 -1.65
CA GLU A 131 -8.29 -8.58 -2.73
C GLU A 131 -9.73 -8.66 -2.20
N GLY A 132 -9.96 -9.49 -1.18
CA GLY A 132 -11.28 -9.59 -0.53
C GLY A 132 -11.76 -8.26 0.05
N LEU A 133 -10.88 -7.54 0.75
CA LEU A 133 -11.17 -6.21 1.31
C LEU A 133 -11.49 -5.20 0.21
N VAL A 134 -10.66 -5.13 -0.83
CA VAL A 134 -10.87 -4.24 -1.96
C VAL A 134 -12.20 -4.53 -2.65
N ARG A 135 -12.50 -5.80 -2.93
CA ARG A 135 -13.80 -6.18 -3.54
C ARG A 135 -14.97 -5.76 -2.65
N HIS A 136 -14.85 -5.91 -1.33
CA HIS A 136 -15.87 -5.46 -0.39
C HIS A 136 -16.05 -3.93 -0.41
N ILE A 137 -14.97 -3.15 -0.27
CA ILE A 137 -14.99 -1.67 -0.22
C ILE A 137 -15.53 -1.08 -1.53
N PHE A 138 -15.09 -1.63 -2.66
CA PHE A 138 -15.52 -1.16 -3.98
C PHE A 138 -16.81 -1.82 -4.47
N GLN A 139 -17.40 -2.73 -3.68
CA GLN A 139 -18.60 -3.52 -4.03
C GLN A 139 -18.46 -4.21 -5.39
N LEU A 140 -17.26 -4.72 -5.68
CA LEU A 140 -16.98 -5.45 -6.91
C LEU A 140 -17.66 -6.81 -6.82
N LEU A 141 -18.39 -7.19 -7.87
CA LEU A 141 -18.96 -8.52 -7.98
C LEU A 141 -17.83 -9.55 -8.01
N GLU A 142 -18.03 -10.69 -7.34
CA GLU A 142 -17.18 -11.88 -7.49
C GLU A 142 -17.10 -12.22 -8.98
N SER A 143 -15.97 -11.91 -9.61
CA SER A 143 -15.60 -12.58 -10.86
C SER A 143 -15.33 -14.04 -10.52
N ALA A 144 -15.90 -14.94 -11.33
CA ALA A 144 -15.77 -16.39 -11.25
C ALA A 144 -14.32 -16.83 -10.92
N PRO A 145 -14.13 -17.97 -10.24
CA PRO A 145 -12.81 -18.42 -9.79
C PRO A 145 -11.81 -18.33 -10.94
N VAL A 146 -10.69 -17.66 -10.67
CA VAL A 146 -9.52 -17.67 -11.54
C VAL A 146 -9.20 -19.14 -11.81
N ILE A 147 -9.51 -19.58 -13.03
CA ILE A 147 -9.07 -20.87 -13.55
C ILE A 147 -7.55 -20.87 -13.36
N PRO A 148 -6.95 -21.84 -12.65
CA PRO A 148 -5.51 -21.90 -12.52
C PRO A 148 -4.92 -21.89 -13.93
N PRO A 149 -3.85 -21.11 -14.21
CA PRO A 149 -3.24 -21.12 -15.52
C PRO A 149 -2.93 -22.58 -15.86
N SER A 150 -3.49 -23.05 -16.98
CA SER A 150 -3.24 -24.39 -17.49
C SER A 150 -1.73 -24.64 -17.56
N PRO A 151 -1.24 -25.84 -17.25
CA PRO A 151 0.19 -26.11 -17.28
C PRO A 151 0.70 -25.89 -18.70
N ILE A 152 1.44 -24.80 -18.92
CA ILE A 152 2.16 -24.56 -20.16
C ILE A 152 3.31 -25.57 -20.16
N ASN A 153 3.06 -26.70 -20.81
CA ASN A 153 4.07 -27.67 -21.14
C ASN A 153 4.90 -27.10 -22.29
N ASN A 154 5.96 -26.35 -21.96
CA ASN A 154 7.19 -26.20 -22.75
C ASN A 154 8.18 -25.29 -21.99
N PRO A 155 9.46 -25.66 -21.86
CA PRO A 155 10.47 -24.80 -21.25
C PRO A 155 10.86 -23.73 -22.27
N SER A 156 10.07 -22.67 -22.35
CA SER A 156 10.49 -21.46 -23.06
C SER A 156 11.30 -20.59 -22.10
N ALA A 157 12.42 -20.08 -22.60
CA ALA A 157 13.36 -19.24 -21.86
C ALA A 157 12.65 -18.13 -21.07
N PRO A 158 13.18 -17.74 -19.90
CA PRO A 158 12.56 -16.70 -19.06
C PRO A 158 12.30 -15.44 -19.91
N PRO A 159 11.10 -14.85 -19.82
CA PRO A 159 10.81 -13.61 -20.52
C PRO A 159 11.84 -12.54 -20.09
N PRO A 160 12.30 -11.67 -21.01
CA PRO A 160 13.22 -10.61 -20.66
C PRO A 160 12.60 -9.77 -19.54
N ALA A 161 13.41 -9.41 -18.55
CA ALA A 161 12.98 -8.59 -17.42
C ALA A 161 12.19 -7.37 -17.95
N PRO A 162 11.04 -7.03 -17.35
CA PRO A 162 10.28 -5.87 -17.78
C PRO A 162 11.21 -4.64 -17.72
N PRO A 163 11.27 -3.81 -18.79
CA PRO A 163 12.05 -2.60 -18.74
C PRO A 163 11.57 -1.74 -17.57
N ALA A 164 12.52 -1.11 -16.86
CA ALA A 164 12.21 -0.24 -15.73
C ALA A 164 11.07 0.73 -16.11
N PRO A 165 10.12 1.03 -15.19
CA PRO A 165 8.90 1.78 -15.50
C PRO A 165 9.17 3.15 -16.15
N THR A 166 10.33 3.76 -15.88
CA THR A 166 10.84 4.97 -16.53
C THR A 166 11.11 4.80 -18.03
N GLY A 167 11.57 3.62 -18.46
CA GLY A 167 11.82 3.29 -19.86
C GLY A 167 10.54 3.21 -20.71
N LEU A 168 9.46 2.65 -20.16
CA LEU A 168 8.17 2.53 -20.86
C LEU A 168 7.54 3.91 -21.08
N LEU A 169 7.59 4.79 -20.08
CA LEU A 169 7.07 6.15 -20.18
C LEU A 169 7.88 6.98 -21.18
N HIS A 170 9.20 6.82 -21.16
CA HIS A 170 10.12 7.49 -22.09
C HIS A 170 9.93 7.03 -23.54
N ASP A 171 9.79 5.73 -23.79
CA ASP A 171 9.58 5.19 -25.13
C ASP A 171 8.24 5.63 -25.72
N LEU A 172 7.18 5.65 -24.90
CA LEU A 172 5.86 6.15 -25.29
C LEU A 172 5.90 7.66 -25.60
N ALA A 173 6.57 8.45 -24.78
CA ALA A 173 6.70 9.89 -25.00
C ALA A 173 7.49 10.19 -26.28
N LYS A 174 8.57 9.44 -26.53
CA LYS A 174 9.36 9.55 -27.76
C LYS A 174 8.55 9.20 -29.01
N GLN A 175 7.71 8.16 -28.96
CA GLN A 175 6.83 7.79 -30.08
C GLN A 175 5.78 8.87 -30.39
N ASN A 176 5.38 9.65 -29.38
CA ASN A 176 4.35 10.68 -29.51
C ASN A 176 4.91 12.11 -29.60
N PHE A 177 6.24 12.27 -29.75
CA PHE A 177 6.92 13.57 -29.75
C PHE A 177 6.55 14.42 -28.53
N ILE A 178 6.51 13.79 -27.36
CA ILE A 178 6.29 14.42 -26.07
C ILE A 178 7.65 14.51 -25.37
N GLU A 179 8.00 15.70 -24.91
CA GLU A 179 9.17 15.92 -24.08
C GLU A 179 8.78 15.72 -22.61
N LEU A 180 9.51 14.86 -21.91
CA LEU A 180 9.31 14.59 -20.49
C LEU A 180 10.40 15.32 -19.71
N VAL A 181 9.99 16.12 -18.73
CA VAL A 181 10.90 16.72 -17.76
C VAL A 181 10.63 16.10 -16.40
N TRP A 182 11.69 15.62 -15.77
CA TRP A 182 11.68 15.07 -14.41
C TRP A 182 12.32 16.09 -13.48
N GLU A 183 11.59 16.48 -12.44
CA GLU A 183 12.09 17.35 -11.38
C GLU A 183 11.87 16.69 -10.03
N ASP A 184 12.97 16.45 -9.31
CA ASP A 184 12.93 15.97 -7.94
C ASP A 184 13.09 17.16 -7.00
N SER A 185 12.13 17.33 -6.10
CA SER A 185 12.18 18.37 -5.09
C SER A 185 12.03 17.75 -3.69
N PRO A 186 12.92 18.12 -2.76
CA PRO A 186 12.76 17.71 -1.38
C PRO A 186 11.78 18.64 -0.66
N ALA A 187 10.76 18.06 -0.03
CA ALA A 187 9.80 18.75 0.82
C ALA A 187 9.99 18.37 2.29
N GLY A 188 9.68 19.30 3.20
CA GLY A 188 9.73 19.05 4.64
C GLY A 188 11.11 19.31 5.28
N PRO A 189 11.21 19.14 6.61
CA PRO A 189 12.43 19.40 7.35
C PRO A 189 13.49 18.33 7.05
N LYS A 190 14.78 18.65 7.20
CA LYS A 190 15.90 17.73 6.88
C LYS A 190 15.83 16.35 7.56
N HIS A 191 15.09 16.23 8.66
CA HIS A 191 14.91 14.99 9.43
C HIS A 191 13.66 14.19 9.04
N ALA A 192 12.79 14.71 8.17
CA ALA A 192 11.59 14.05 7.66
C ALA A 192 11.34 14.53 6.23
N GLN A 193 12.39 14.42 5.40
CA GLN A 193 12.39 14.97 4.06
C GLN A 193 11.67 14.01 3.12
N GLU A 194 10.50 14.42 2.63
CA GLU A 194 9.76 13.72 1.59
C GLU A 194 10.34 14.12 0.24
N TRP A 195 10.63 13.15 -0.62
CA TRP A 195 11.06 13.42 -1.99
C TRP A 195 9.83 13.40 -2.90
N ILE A 196 9.56 14.53 -3.53
CA ILE A 196 8.48 14.67 -4.51
C ILE A 196 9.12 14.67 -5.89
N SER A 197 8.81 13.65 -6.68
CA SER A 197 9.21 13.55 -8.09
C SER A 197 8.03 13.97 -8.97
N GLU A 198 8.19 15.07 -9.68
CA GLU A 198 7.20 15.55 -10.65
C GLU A 198 7.64 15.22 -12.08
N VAL A 199 6.71 14.69 -12.87
CA VAL A 199 6.92 14.41 -14.29
C VAL A 199 6.01 15.32 -15.11
N THR A 200 6.61 16.25 -15.84
CA THR A 200 5.87 17.19 -16.68
C THR A 200 6.00 16.82 -18.16
N CYS A 201 4.88 16.79 -18.87
CA CYS A 201 4.81 16.47 -20.30
C CYS A 201 4.62 17.74 -21.12
N PHE A 202 5.57 18.05 -22.01
CA PHE A 202 5.43 19.11 -23.01
C PHE A 202 5.17 18.50 -24.38
N LYS A 203 4.23 19.06 -25.13
CA LYS A 203 4.15 18.76 -26.56
C LYS A 203 5.41 19.34 -27.19
N ALA A 204 6.21 18.54 -27.88
CA ALA A 204 7.40 19.05 -28.54
C ALA A 204 6.97 20.19 -29.48
N ALA A 205 7.31 21.42 -29.11
CA ALA A 205 7.20 22.53 -30.03
C ALA A 205 8.09 22.18 -31.22
N ASN A 206 7.59 22.38 -32.44
CA ASN A 206 8.43 22.35 -33.64
C ASN A 206 9.54 23.40 -33.45
N ARG A 207 10.67 23.02 -32.85
CA ARG A 207 11.93 23.73 -33.00
C ARG A 207 12.43 23.41 -34.40
N ALA A 208 11.82 24.10 -35.36
CA ALA A 208 12.37 24.25 -36.69
C ALA A 208 13.51 25.28 -36.61
N ALA A 209 14.71 24.84 -37.03
CA ALA A 209 15.91 25.61 -37.37
C ALA A 209 16.63 26.37 -36.24
#